data_AF-W0FH95-F1
#
_entry.id   AF-W0FH95-F1
#
_cell.length_a   1.000
_cell.length_b   1.000
_cell.length_c   1.000
_cell.angle_alpha   90.00
_cell.angle_beta   90.00
_cell.angle_gamma   90.00
#
_symmetry.space_group_name_H-M   'P 1'
#
loop_
_entity.id
_entity.type
_entity.pdbx_description
1 polymer ?
#
loop_
_entity_poly.entity_id
_entity_poly.type
_entity_poly.pdbx_seq_one_letter_code
_entity_poly.pdbx_strand_id
1 'polypeptide(L)'
;MKHETAKNVQEAWRIADRIFPTDYMKDEEASERAGYPIYRSTAAERNDWISDLGVRLEINIDAPVETITIWIEQEPEIEETSKMDSDDVRSCCIRNELYTCGTVSEYNAMLNMVRDEEYSTKLLYRVARDIKEHSDNQTITNVMYLLRKEAVRTFYEIKE
;
A
#
# COMPACT_ATOMS: atom_id res chain seq x y z
N MET A 1 21.38 -22.66 -9.14
CA MET A 1 20.00 -22.19 -9.38
C MET A 1 19.99 -20.70 -9.09
N LYS A 2 19.85 -19.88 -10.13
CA LYS A 2 19.70 -18.42 -9.97
C LYS A 2 18.22 -18.11 -9.78
N HIS A 3 17.95 -17.06 -9.04
CA HIS A 3 16.60 -16.53 -8.93
C HIS A 3 16.63 -15.01 -9.02
N GLU A 4 15.52 -14.46 -9.47
CA GLU A 4 15.19 -13.04 -9.51
C GLU A 4 13.81 -12.87 -8.87
N THR A 5 13.46 -11.65 -8.49
CA THR A 5 12.12 -11.30 -7.99
C THR A 5 11.52 -10.20 -8.85
N ALA A 6 10.20 -10.23 -8.99
CA ALA A 6 9.40 -9.26 -9.72
C ALA A 6 8.18 -8.87 -8.88
N LYS A 7 7.78 -7.59 -8.90
CA LYS A 7 6.67 -7.09 -8.09
C LYS A 7 5.30 -7.46 -8.65
N ASN A 8 5.26 -7.82 -9.93
CA ASN A 8 4.05 -8.19 -10.66
C ASN A 8 4.41 -9.00 -11.91
N VAL A 9 3.38 -9.56 -12.55
CA VAL A 9 3.51 -10.36 -13.77
C VAL A 9 4.22 -9.58 -14.89
N GLN A 10 3.90 -8.30 -15.08
CA GLN A 10 4.49 -7.49 -16.15
C GLN A 10 5.99 -7.29 -15.97
N GLU A 11 6.45 -7.05 -14.74
CA GLU A 11 7.87 -6.97 -14.43
C GLU A 11 8.58 -8.32 -14.59
N ALA A 12 7.93 -9.42 -14.20
CA ALA A 12 8.48 -10.76 -14.38
C ALA A 12 8.76 -11.06 -15.85
N TRP A 13 7.82 -10.72 -16.73
CA TRP A 13 8.00 -10.87 -18.17
C TRP A 13 9.09 -9.94 -18.73
N ARG A 14 9.24 -8.71 -18.24
CA ARG A 14 10.39 -7.85 -18.63
C ARG A 14 11.74 -8.42 -18.20
N ILE A 15 11.80 -9.03 -17.01
CA ILE A 15 13.01 -9.72 -16.54
C ILE A 15 13.27 -10.95 -17.42
N ALA A 16 12.22 -11.71 -17.75
CA ALA A 16 12.30 -12.85 -18.65
C ALA A 16 12.82 -12.43 -20.03
N ASP A 17 12.29 -11.37 -20.65
CA ASP A 17 12.74 -10.84 -21.94
C ASP A 17 14.23 -10.48 -21.96
N ARG A 18 14.76 -9.99 -20.83
CA ARG A 18 16.18 -9.64 -20.70
C ARG A 18 17.08 -10.86 -20.57
N ILE A 19 16.58 -11.92 -19.93
CA ILE A 19 17.35 -13.13 -19.61
C ILE A 19 17.24 -14.15 -20.75
N PHE A 20 16.07 -14.26 -21.37
CA PHE A 20 15.80 -15.22 -22.42
C PHE A 20 16.62 -14.86 -23.66
N PRO A 21 17.36 -15.81 -24.25
CA PRO A 21 18.38 -15.49 -25.25
C PRO A 21 17.83 -15.13 -26.64
N THR A 22 16.53 -15.32 -26.88
CA THR A 22 15.89 -15.15 -28.19
C THR A 22 14.49 -14.58 -28.05
N ASP A 23 13.83 -14.32 -29.18
CA ASP A 23 12.38 -14.22 -29.19
C ASP A 23 11.75 -15.59 -28.84
N TYR A 24 10.50 -15.56 -28.39
CA TYR A 24 9.74 -16.74 -28.02
C TYR A 24 8.26 -16.57 -28.35
N MET A 25 7.56 -17.68 -28.54
CA MET A 25 6.11 -17.72 -28.76
C MET A 25 5.47 -18.80 -27.91
N LYS A 26 4.19 -18.60 -27.57
CA LYS A 26 3.42 -19.59 -26.82
C LYS A 26 3.28 -20.88 -27.64
N ASP A 27 3.61 -22.00 -27.02
CA ASP A 27 3.39 -23.33 -27.57
C ASP A 27 2.06 -23.87 -27.00
N GLU A 28 0.99 -23.78 -27.79
CA GLU A 28 -0.36 -24.15 -27.34
C GLU A 28 -0.47 -25.63 -26.99
N GLU A 29 0.18 -26.53 -27.74
CA GLU A 29 0.12 -27.97 -27.48
C GLU A 29 0.85 -28.32 -26.19
N ALA A 30 2.06 -27.77 -25.98
CA ALA A 30 2.79 -27.96 -24.74
C ALA A 30 2.05 -27.34 -23.55
N SER A 31 1.44 -26.16 -23.75
CA SER A 31 0.66 -25.47 -22.72
C SER A 31 -0.56 -26.30 -22.29
N GLU A 32 -1.31 -26.84 -23.26
CA GLU A 32 -2.48 -27.70 -23.00
C GLU A 32 -2.08 -28.97 -22.25
N ARG A 33 -0.99 -29.64 -22.68
CA ARG A 33 -0.49 -30.87 -22.04
C ARG A 33 0.00 -30.62 -20.61
N ALA A 34 0.63 -29.47 -20.35
CA ALA A 34 1.19 -29.15 -19.05
C ALA A 34 0.18 -28.57 -18.05
N GLY A 35 -0.91 -27.96 -18.55
CA GLY A 35 -1.92 -27.28 -17.74
C GLY A 35 -1.54 -25.85 -17.34
N TYR A 36 -0.50 -25.28 -17.95
CA TYR A 36 -0.03 -23.90 -17.74
C TYR A 36 0.66 -23.38 -19.00
N PRO A 37 0.74 -22.05 -19.23
CA PRO A 37 1.36 -21.51 -20.43
C PRO A 37 2.86 -21.85 -20.53
N ILE A 38 3.26 -22.38 -21.68
CA ILE A 38 4.65 -22.63 -22.04
C ILE A 38 4.98 -21.82 -23.28
N TYR A 39 6.10 -21.11 -23.24
CA TYR A 39 6.62 -20.32 -24.36
C TYR A 39 7.96 -20.87 -24.79
N ARG A 40 8.12 -21.17 -26.08
CA ARG A 40 9.36 -21.74 -26.64
C ARG A 40 10.11 -20.73 -27.46
N SER A 41 11.44 -20.88 -27.49
CA SER A 41 12.30 -20.15 -28.41
C SER A 41 11.81 -20.30 -29.84
N THR A 42 11.86 -19.21 -30.61
CA THR A 42 11.59 -19.23 -32.05
C THR A 42 12.82 -19.59 -32.88
N ALA A 43 13.99 -19.71 -32.25
CA ALA A 43 15.23 -20.10 -32.91
C ALA A 43 15.29 -21.62 -33.08
N ALA A 44 15.49 -22.09 -34.33
CA ALA A 44 15.42 -23.51 -34.67
C ALA A 44 16.51 -24.36 -34.01
N GLU A 45 17.62 -23.75 -33.62
CA GLU A 45 18.78 -24.37 -32.99
C GLU A 45 18.73 -24.38 -31.45
N ARG A 46 17.66 -23.85 -30.85
CA ARG A 46 17.49 -23.77 -29.38
C ARG A 46 16.22 -24.49 -28.95
N ASN A 47 16.30 -25.19 -27.83
CA ASN A 47 15.15 -25.83 -27.20
C ASN A 47 14.84 -25.20 -25.84
N ASP A 48 15.07 -23.89 -25.71
CA ASP A 48 14.78 -23.13 -24.49
C ASP A 48 13.27 -22.89 -24.35
N TRP A 49 12.79 -22.78 -23.11
CA TRP A 49 11.40 -22.42 -22.85
C TRP A 49 11.20 -21.67 -21.53
N ILE A 50 10.09 -20.96 -21.45
CA ILE A 50 9.58 -20.31 -20.25
C ILE A 50 8.30 -21.03 -19.83
N SER A 51 8.23 -21.47 -18.59
CA SER A 51 6.99 -21.95 -17.95
C SER A 51 6.40 -20.83 -17.11
N ASP A 52 5.16 -20.41 -17.42
CA ASP A 52 4.41 -19.47 -16.58
C ASP A 52 3.57 -20.25 -15.57
N LEU A 53 3.99 -20.23 -14.31
CA LEU A 53 3.32 -20.95 -13.22
C LEU A 53 2.43 -20.04 -12.37
N GLY A 54 2.13 -18.83 -12.85
CA GLY A 54 1.28 -17.83 -12.18
C GLY A 54 1.97 -17.08 -11.05
N VAL A 55 2.61 -17.79 -10.11
CA VAL A 55 3.38 -17.19 -8.99
C VAL A 55 4.87 -17.04 -9.28
N ARG A 56 5.33 -17.62 -10.39
CA ARG A 56 6.71 -17.54 -10.84
C ARG A 56 6.82 -17.86 -12.33
N LEU A 57 7.86 -17.35 -12.97
CA LEU A 57 8.32 -17.83 -14.27
C LEU A 57 9.53 -18.73 -14.07
N GLU A 58 9.57 -19.86 -14.78
CA GLU A 58 10.76 -20.71 -14.86
C GLU A 58 11.34 -20.63 -16.26
N ILE A 59 12.52 -20.05 -16.37
CA ILE A 59 13.28 -19.96 -17.61
C ILE A 59 14.24 -21.13 -17.67
N ASN A 60 14.10 -21.98 -18.68
CA ASN A 60 14.95 -23.13 -18.91
C ASN A 60 15.77 -22.90 -20.19
N ILE A 61 17.09 -22.83 -20.03
CA ILE A 61 18.05 -22.60 -21.11
C ILE A 61 18.84 -23.89 -21.31
N ASP A 62 18.81 -24.46 -22.52
CA ASP A 62 19.35 -25.79 -22.83
C ASP A 62 20.89 -25.79 -23.01
N ALA A 63 21.51 -24.62 -23.20
CA ALA A 63 22.97 -24.48 -23.28
C ALA A 63 23.49 -23.08 -22.87
N PRO A 64 24.23 -22.94 -21.74
CA PRO A 64 24.44 -23.96 -20.70
C PRO A 64 23.11 -24.31 -20.00
N VAL A 65 22.96 -25.56 -19.53
CA VAL A 65 21.77 -26.02 -18.80
C VAL A 65 21.61 -25.19 -17.53
N GLU A 66 20.71 -24.23 -17.57
CA GLU A 66 20.41 -23.34 -16.45
C GLU A 66 18.90 -23.11 -16.34
N THR A 67 18.37 -23.38 -15.15
CA THR A 67 17.02 -22.96 -14.76
C THR A 67 17.14 -21.71 -13.90
N ILE A 68 16.46 -20.65 -14.32
CA ILE A 68 16.35 -19.38 -13.61
C ILE A 68 14.89 -19.20 -13.21
N THR A 69 14.65 -18.98 -11.92
CA THR A 69 13.30 -18.76 -11.40
C THR A 69 13.09 -17.27 -11.15
N ILE A 70 12.04 -16.69 -11.72
CA ILE A 70 11.60 -15.33 -11.39
C ILE A 70 10.36 -15.45 -10.50
N TRP A 71 10.49 -15.15 -9.21
CA TRP A 71 9.36 -15.14 -8.29
C TRP A 71 8.53 -13.87 -8.45
N ILE A 72 7.20 -14.02 -8.50
CA ILE A 72 6.27 -12.89 -8.59
C ILE A 72 5.76 -12.63 -7.17
N GLU A 73 6.36 -11.65 -6.53
CA GLU A 73 6.03 -11.23 -5.18
C GLU A 73 5.15 -9.99 -5.26
N GLN A 74 3.83 -10.20 -5.28
CA GLN A 74 2.89 -9.09 -5.17
C GLN A 74 2.92 -8.57 -3.74
N GLU A 75 3.28 -7.29 -3.59
CA GLU A 75 3.09 -6.60 -2.32
C GLU A 75 1.58 -6.50 -2.03
N PRO A 76 1.15 -6.73 -0.77
CA PRO A 76 -0.27 -6.61 -0.43
C PRO A 76 -0.75 -5.18 -0.66
N GLU A 77 -1.97 -5.03 -1.17
CA GLU A 77 -2.63 -3.72 -1.20
C GLU A 77 -3.11 -3.42 0.23
N ILE A 78 -2.61 -2.32 0.80
CA ILE A 78 -2.96 -1.87 2.15
C ILE A 78 -3.81 -0.61 2.03
N GLU A 79 -5.05 -0.66 2.52
CA GLU A 79 -5.94 0.49 2.62
C GLU A 79 -5.84 1.11 4.04
N GLU A 80 -5.48 2.40 4.10
CA GLU A 80 -5.39 3.16 5.35
C GLU A 80 -6.65 4.03 5.53
N THR A 81 -7.37 3.84 6.63
CA THR A 81 -8.47 4.73 7.03
C THR A 81 -8.18 5.35 8.39
N SER A 82 -8.52 6.63 8.57
CA SER A 82 -8.34 7.32 9.85
C SER A 82 -9.68 7.84 10.37
N LYS A 83 -9.87 7.85 11.68
CA LYS A 83 -11.05 8.42 12.35
C LYS A 83 -10.61 9.29 13.51
N MET A 84 -11.31 10.40 13.72
CA MET A 84 -11.16 11.23 14.93
C MET A 84 -12.36 11.00 15.83
N ASP A 85 -12.11 10.72 17.10
CA ASP A 85 -13.17 10.48 18.07
C ASP A 85 -13.35 11.72 18.97
N SER A 86 -14.60 12.19 19.12
CA SER A 86 -14.88 13.40 19.89
C SER A 86 -14.56 13.26 21.38
N ASP A 87 -14.66 12.06 21.95
CA ASP A 87 -14.36 11.82 23.35
C ASP A 87 -12.84 11.74 23.55
N ASP A 88 -12.09 11.20 22.59
CA ASP A 88 -10.63 11.28 22.58
C ASP A 88 -10.14 12.73 22.36
N VAL A 89 -10.81 13.55 21.52
CA VAL A 89 -10.52 15.00 21.41
C VAL A 89 -10.76 15.69 22.74
N ARG A 90 -11.86 15.38 23.42
CA ARG A 90 -12.15 15.92 24.75
C ARG A 90 -11.06 15.56 25.75
N SER A 91 -10.65 14.30 25.76
CA SER A 91 -9.59 13.79 26.62
C SER A 91 -8.24 14.44 26.31
N CYS A 92 -7.93 14.66 25.03
CA CYS A 92 -6.74 15.38 24.58
C CYS A 92 -6.71 16.82 25.12
N CYS A 93 -7.84 17.55 25.06
CA CYS A 93 -7.91 18.91 25.57
C CYS A 93 -7.72 18.96 27.09
N ILE A 94 -8.35 18.04 27.84
CA ILE A 94 -8.20 17.97 29.30
C ILE A 94 -6.74 17.67 29.69
N ARG A 95 -6.11 16.67 29.06
CA ARG A 95 -4.73 16.26 29.40
C ARG A 95 -3.68 17.31 29.09
N ASN A 96 -3.90 18.11 28.05
CA ASN A 96 -2.94 19.08 27.55
C ASN A 96 -3.32 20.53 27.93
N GLU A 97 -4.30 20.71 28.83
CA GLU A 97 -4.79 22.02 29.27
C GLU A 97 -5.14 22.95 28.09
N LEU A 98 -5.85 22.41 27.11
CA LEU A 98 -6.32 23.13 25.93
C LEU A 98 -7.76 23.62 26.13
N TYR A 99 -8.17 24.57 25.29
CA TYR A 99 -9.50 25.19 25.29
C TYR A 99 -9.82 25.99 26.57
N THR A 100 -8.79 26.56 27.21
CA THR A 100 -8.89 27.23 28.52
C THR A 100 -9.67 28.54 28.49
N CYS A 101 -9.83 29.16 27.32
CA CYS A 101 -10.43 30.49 27.16
C CYS A 101 -11.77 30.46 26.42
N GLY A 102 -12.28 29.27 26.07
CA GLY A 102 -13.55 29.10 25.37
C GLY A 102 -14.72 28.80 26.31
N THR A 103 -15.93 29.04 25.81
CA THR A 103 -17.16 28.69 26.51
C THR A 103 -17.52 27.21 26.32
N VAL A 104 -18.34 26.68 27.23
CA VAL A 104 -18.89 25.31 27.09
C VAL A 104 -19.68 25.15 25.79
N SER A 105 -20.34 26.21 25.32
CA SER A 105 -21.11 26.18 24.07
C SER A 105 -20.20 26.04 22.85
N GLU A 106 -19.12 26.82 22.78
CA GLU A 106 -18.12 26.75 21.69
C GLU A 106 -17.43 25.38 21.69
N TYR A 107 -17.04 24.90 22.87
CA TYR A 107 -16.41 23.60 23.00
C TYR A 107 -17.32 22.46 22.51
N ASN A 108 -18.60 22.47 22.87
CA ASN A 108 -19.56 21.48 22.38
C ASN A 108 -19.80 21.59 20.87
N ALA A 109 -19.80 22.80 20.31
CA ALA A 109 -19.92 22.99 18.86
C ALA A 109 -18.72 22.37 18.12
N MET A 110 -17.51 22.58 18.63
CA MET A 110 -16.29 21.95 18.09
C MET A 110 -16.36 20.42 18.18
N LEU A 111 -16.82 19.85 19.31
CA LEU A 111 -16.95 18.41 19.45
C LEU A 111 -18.05 17.80 18.56
N ASN A 112 -19.13 18.54 18.29
CA ASN A 112 -20.15 18.10 17.34
C ASN A 112 -19.62 18.10 15.90
N MET A 113 -18.79 19.09 15.53
CA MET A 113 -18.09 19.08 14.23
C MET A 113 -17.26 17.80 14.03
N VAL A 114 -16.61 17.30 15.09
CA VAL A 114 -15.86 16.04 15.04
C VAL A 114 -16.77 14.83 14.83
N ARG A 115 -17.98 14.83 15.40
CA ARG A 115 -18.94 13.72 15.30
C ARG A 115 -19.62 13.64 13.95
N ASP A 116 -19.93 14.80 13.38
CA ASP A 116 -20.81 14.90 12.22
C ASP A 116 -20.03 14.83 10.89
N GLU A 117 -18.72 15.04 10.92
CA GLU A 117 -17.87 15.11 9.73
C GLU A 117 -16.92 13.92 9.60
N GLU A 118 -16.76 13.42 8.37
CA GLU A 118 -15.75 12.42 8.07
C GLU A 118 -14.34 12.96 8.32
N TYR A 119 -13.49 12.08 8.83
CA TYR A 119 -12.12 12.45 9.11
C TYR A 119 -11.38 12.86 7.83
N SER A 120 -10.73 14.00 7.91
CA SER A 120 -9.79 14.47 6.90
C SER A 120 -8.75 15.38 7.55
N THR A 121 -7.64 15.61 6.86
CA THR A 121 -6.64 16.59 7.30
C THR A 121 -7.25 17.99 7.43
N LYS A 122 -8.30 18.31 6.65
CA LYS A 122 -9.05 19.57 6.75
C LYS A 122 -9.90 19.64 8.02
N LEU A 123 -10.54 18.53 8.44
CA LEU A 123 -11.24 18.47 9.73
C LEU A 123 -10.24 18.64 10.88
N LEU A 124 -9.12 17.89 10.87
CA LEU A 124 -8.06 18.02 11.85
C LEU A 124 -7.57 19.48 11.99
N TYR A 125 -7.34 20.16 10.87
CA TYR A 125 -6.94 21.57 10.86
C TYR A 125 -8.01 22.48 11.47
N ARG A 126 -9.30 22.31 11.12
CA ARG A 126 -10.39 23.15 11.65
C ARG A 126 -10.54 23.00 13.15
N VAL A 127 -10.51 21.76 13.64
CA VAL A 127 -10.55 21.43 15.08
C VAL A 127 -9.35 22.02 15.79
N ALA A 128 -8.14 21.87 15.24
CA ALA A 128 -6.93 22.42 15.83
C ALA A 128 -6.93 23.97 15.86
N ARG A 129 -7.45 24.61 14.81
CA ARG A 129 -7.61 26.06 14.74
C ARG A 129 -8.59 26.54 15.80
N ASP A 130 -9.75 25.90 15.92
CA ASP A 130 -10.77 26.24 16.91
C ASP A 130 -10.21 26.11 18.34
N ILE A 131 -9.53 25.00 18.64
CA ILE A 131 -8.86 24.83 19.93
C ILE A 131 -7.79 25.91 20.17
N LYS A 132 -6.98 26.24 19.16
CA LYS A 132 -5.96 27.29 19.25
C LYS A 132 -6.55 28.69 19.46
N GLU A 133 -7.72 28.98 18.88
CA GLU A 133 -8.42 30.26 19.09
C GLU A 133 -8.90 30.40 20.55
N HIS A 134 -9.11 29.28 21.23
CA HIS A 134 -9.55 29.21 22.63
C HIS A 134 -8.46 28.73 23.61
N SER A 135 -7.19 28.72 23.20
CA SER A 135 -6.05 28.32 24.05
C SER A 135 -4.91 29.33 23.94
N ASP A 136 -4.40 29.78 25.09
CA ASP A 136 -3.22 30.64 25.13
C ASP A 136 -1.93 29.82 24.89
N ASN A 137 -0.90 30.45 24.35
CA ASN A 137 0.44 29.86 24.15
C ASN A 137 0.51 28.58 23.30
N GLN A 138 -0.50 28.33 22.46
CA GLN A 138 -0.52 27.19 21.54
C GLN A 138 -0.35 27.61 20.09
N THR A 139 0.29 26.74 19.31
CA THR A 139 0.34 26.85 17.84
C THR A 139 -0.61 25.83 17.22
N ILE A 140 -1.18 26.15 16.06
CA ILE A 140 -2.03 25.20 15.32
C ILE A 140 -1.25 23.90 15.05
N THR A 141 0.03 24.01 14.71
CA THR A 141 0.92 22.86 14.48
C THR A 141 1.01 21.96 15.70
N ASN A 142 1.21 22.53 16.91
CA ASN A 142 1.27 21.74 18.13
C ASN A 142 -0.07 21.06 18.43
N VAL A 143 -1.18 21.77 18.29
CA VAL A 143 -2.51 21.21 18.53
C VAL A 143 -2.84 20.09 17.52
N MET A 144 -2.52 20.27 16.24
CA MET A 144 -2.69 19.22 15.23
C MET A 144 -1.86 17.97 15.57
N TYR A 145 -0.62 18.15 16.06
CA TYR A 145 0.22 17.05 16.51
C TYR A 145 -0.42 16.30 17.69
N LEU A 146 -0.87 17.02 18.72
CA LEU A 146 -1.53 16.42 19.88
C LEU A 146 -2.79 15.65 19.49
N LEU A 147 -3.67 16.25 18.69
CA LEU A 147 -4.89 15.62 18.21
C LEU A 147 -4.59 14.37 17.36
N ARG A 148 -3.62 14.43 16.44
CA ARG A 148 -3.26 13.26 15.61
C ARG A 148 -2.68 12.13 16.47
N LYS A 149 -1.95 12.45 17.52
CA LYS A 149 -1.35 11.48 18.45
C LYS A 149 -2.38 10.86 19.41
N GLU A 150 -3.32 11.65 19.89
CA GLU A 150 -4.17 11.29 21.03
C GLU A 150 -5.62 11.00 20.66
N ALA A 151 -6.12 11.58 19.57
CA ALA A 151 -7.54 11.57 19.22
C ALA A 151 -7.85 11.03 17.83
N VAL A 152 -6.82 10.72 17.03
CA VAL A 152 -6.99 10.10 15.72
C VAL A 152 -6.48 8.68 15.77
N ARG A 153 -7.33 7.74 15.33
CA ARG A 153 -6.98 6.33 15.18
C ARG A 153 -6.89 6.00 13.70
N THR A 154 -5.83 5.28 13.35
CA THR A 154 -5.61 4.78 12.00
C THR A 154 -5.85 3.28 11.98
N PHE A 155 -6.62 2.82 11.00
CA PHE A 155 -6.96 1.43 10.74
C PHE A 155 -6.36 1.03 9.40
N TYR A 156 -5.99 -0.24 9.29
CA TYR A 156 -5.37 -0.82 8.11
C TYR A 156 -6.16 -2.04 7.68
N GLU A 157 -6.53 -2.09 6.41
CA GLU A 157 -7.14 -3.26 5.78
C GLU A 157 -6.16 -3.81 4.75
N ILE A 158 -5.80 -5.09 4.89
CA ILE A 158 -4.91 -5.80 3.97
C ILE A 158 -5.82 -6.53 2.98
N LYS A 159 -5.74 -6.16 1.70
CA LYS A 159 -6.45 -6.86 0.63
C LYS A 159 -5.56 -8.00 0.13
N GLU A 160 -6.04 -9.22 0.33
CA GLU A 160 -5.43 -10.47 -0.16
C GLU A 160 -5.96 -10.87 -1.53
#